data_AF-A0A6J4U4F7-F1
#
_entry.id   AF-A0A6J4U4F7-F1
#
_cell.length_a   1.000
_cell.length_b   1.000
_cell.length_c   1.000
_cell.angle_alpha   90.00
_cell.angle_beta   90.00
_cell.angle_gamma   90.00
#
_symmetry.space_group_name_H-M   'P 1'
#
loop_
_entity.id
_entity.type
_entity.pdbx_description
1 polymer ?
#
loop_
_entity_poly.entity_id
_entity_poly.type
_entity_poly.pdbx_seq_one_letter_code
_entity_poly.pdbx_strand_id
1 'polypeptide(L)'
;METSATPAQQHQAPDRNLALELVRVTEAGALAAARLVGMGDKIAADQAAVDAMRVVLDTVQMDGVVVIGEGEKDEAPMLYNGERIGDGSAPEVDIAVDPLEGTTLTAKGMPSALSVIALSPRGTMFDPGPCVYMQKLAGGPEVADLLDLDRPIGETIGLVAERKEIDVRDVMVVVLDRPRHDEGIRTIREAGARVRLISDGDVSAAMLAASRDTPVDLLWGIGGTPEGVIAA
;
A
#
# COMPACT_ATOMS: atom_id res chain seq x y z
N MET A 1 -62.14 -1.63 -22.03
CA MET A 1 -61.08 -2.67 -22.06
C MET A 1 -59.77 -1.93 -22.22
N GLU A 2 -59.15 -1.54 -21.10
CA GLU A 2 -57.78 -1.01 -21.09
C GLU A 2 -56.88 -2.13 -20.57
N THR A 3 -55.97 -2.57 -21.41
CA THR A 3 -54.96 -3.59 -21.10
C THR A 3 -53.88 -2.96 -20.23
N SER A 4 -53.84 -3.33 -18.95
CA SER A 4 -52.72 -3.00 -18.06
C SER A 4 -51.49 -3.81 -18.49
N ALA A 5 -50.49 -3.14 -19.08
CA ALA A 5 -49.20 -3.75 -19.30
C ALA A 5 -48.47 -3.91 -17.96
N THR A 6 -48.12 -5.15 -17.61
CA THR A 6 -47.26 -5.48 -16.47
C THR A 6 -45.88 -4.83 -16.65
N PRO A 7 -45.30 -4.17 -15.63
CA PRO A 7 -43.94 -3.65 -15.75
C PRO A 7 -42.97 -4.80 -15.98
N ALA A 8 -42.12 -4.68 -17.01
CA ALA A 8 -41.03 -5.62 -17.24
C ALA A 8 -40.14 -5.68 -15.99
N GLN A 9 -39.92 -6.89 -15.46
CA GLN A 9 -38.92 -7.13 -14.43
C GLN A 9 -37.55 -6.71 -14.98
N GLN A 10 -37.06 -5.55 -14.55
CA GLN A 10 -35.66 -5.20 -14.71
C GLN A 10 -34.84 -6.29 -14.02
N HIS A 11 -34.17 -7.12 -14.81
CA HIS A 11 -33.11 -7.97 -14.28
C HIS A 11 -32.05 -7.02 -13.75
N GLN A 12 -32.00 -6.83 -12.43
CA GLN A 12 -30.84 -6.22 -11.80
C GLN A 12 -29.68 -7.17 -12.08
N ALA A 13 -28.74 -6.72 -12.92
CA ALA A 13 -27.45 -7.36 -13.00
C ALA A 13 -26.88 -7.45 -11.57
N PRO A 14 -26.25 -8.57 -11.18
CA PRO A 14 -25.63 -8.68 -9.87
C PRO A 14 -24.68 -7.49 -9.66
N ASP A 15 -24.81 -6.86 -8.49
CA ASP A 15 -24.01 -5.70 -8.10
C ASP A 15 -22.53 -6.06 -8.22
N ARG A 16 -21.80 -5.33 -9.07
CA ARG A 16 -20.37 -5.54 -9.25
C ARG A 16 -19.68 -4.95 -8.02
N ASN A 17 -19.31 -5.84 -7.12
CA ASN A 17 -18.56 -5.45 -5.94
C ASN A 17 -17.17 -4.97 -6.37
N LEU A 18 -16.95 -3.66 -6.31
CA LEU A 18 -15.70 -3.01 -6.66
C LEU A 18 -14.50 -3.67 -5.98
N ALA A 19 -14.62 -4.06 -4.71
CA ALA A 19 -13.53 -4.75 -4.01
C ALA A 19 -13.14 -6.08 -4.66
N LEU A 20 -14.11 -6.86 -5.17
CA LEU A 20 -13.83 -8.10 -5.88
C LEU A 20 -13.22 -7.86 -7.27
N GLU A 21 -13.53 -6.73 -7.91
CA GLU A 21 -12.88 -6.34 -9.16
C GLU A 21 -11.42 -5.93 -8.92
N LEU A 22 -11.14 -5.19 -7.84
CA LEU A 22 -9.79 -4.78 -7.47
C LEU A 22 -8.87 -5.95 -7.08
N VAL A 23 -9.41 -7.01 -6.47
CA VAL A 23 -8.64 -8.24 -6.22
C VAL A 23 -8.06 -8.79 -7.52
N ARG A 24 -8.85 -8.75 -8.62
CA ARG A 24 -8.37 -9.23 -9.93
C ARG A 24 -7.30 -8.34 -10.53
N VAL A 25 -7.29 -7.06 -10.18
CA VAL A 25 -6.25 -6.10 -10.61
C VAL A 25 -4.92 -6.50 -10.00
N THR A 26 -4.86 -6.65 -8.68
CA THR A 26 -3.60 -7.01 -7.99
C THR A 26 -3.17 -8.45 -8.30
N GLU A 27 -4.11 -9.38 -8.50
CA GLU A 27 -3.80 -10.73 -9.02
C GLU A 27 -3.12 -10.67 -10.39
N ALA A 28 -3.62 -9.84 -11.31
CA ALA A 28 -3.04 -9.69 -12.63
C ALA A 28 -1.61 -9.12 -12.55
N GLY A 29 -1.41 -8.04 -11.78
CA GLY A 29 -0.09 -7.44 -11.55
C GLY A 29 0.90 -8.43 -10.95
N ALA A 30 0.51 -9.10 -9.87
CA ALA A 30 1.33 -10.09 -9.19
C ALA A 30 1.68 -11.29 -10.09
N LEU A 31 0.72 -11.85 -10.83
CA LEU A 31 0.95 -12.99 -11.73
C LEU A 31 1.86 -12.64 -12.91
N ALA A 32 1.79 -11.39 -13.41
CA ALA A 32 2.67 -10.92 -14.47
C ALA A 32 4.11 -10.75 -13.98
N ALA A 33 4.31 -10.05 -12.85
CA ALA A 33 5.62 -9.86 -12.22
C ALA A 33 6.23 -11.18 -11.73
N ALA A 34 5.41 -12.14 -11.28
CA ALA A 34 5.87 -13.43 -10.76
C ALA A 34 6.73 -14.22 -11.75
N ARG A 35 6.52 -14.02 -13.06
CA ARG A 35 7.32 -14.68 -14.11
C ARG A 35 8.76 -14.18 -14.20
N LEU A 36 9.04 -13.03 -13.60
CA LEU A 36 10.33 -12.33 -13.63
C LEU A 36 11.06 -12.38 -12.27
N VAL A 37 10.51 -13.11 -11.30
CA VAL A 37 11.12 -13.33 -9.99
C VAL A 37 12.51 -13.97 -10.16
N GLY A 38 13.53 -13.32 -9.63
CA GLY A 38 14.92 -13.80 -9.68
C GLY A 38 15.65 -13.60 -11.01
N MET A 39 15.03 -12.92 -11.99
CA MET A 39 15.63 -12.71 -13.32
C MET A 39 16.61 -11.53 -13.38
N GLY A 40 16.76 -10.77 -12.29
CA GLY A 40 17.68 -9.64 -12.21
C GLY A 40 17.23 -8.37 -12.95
N ASP A 41 16.03 -8.36 -13.51
CA ASP A 41 15.48 -7.22 -14.26
C ASP A 41 14.26 -6.61 -13.54
N LYS A 42 14.53 -5.58 -12.73
CA LYS A 42 13.49 -4.91 -11.95
C LYS A 42 12.55 -4.07 -12.83
N ILE A 43 13.07 -3.51 -13.93
CA ILE A 43 12.29 -2.61 -14.80
C ILE A 43 11.30 -3.45 -15.60
N ALA A 44 11.74 -4.58 -16.14
CA ALA A 44 10.83 -5.50 -16.84
C ALA A 44 9.76 -6.08 -15.91
N ALA A 45 10.12 -6.41 -14.67
CA ALA A 45 9.18 -6.94 -13.68
C ALA A 45 8.07 -5.94 -13.35
N ASP A 46 8.46 -4.68 -13.16
CA ASP A 46 7.56 -3.57 -12.88
C ASP A 46 6.63 -3.27 -14.06
N GLN A 47 7.20 -3.10 -15.26
CA GLN A 47 6.43 -2.89 -16.48
C GLN A 47 5.41 -4.00 -16.73
N ALA A 48 5.77 -5.26 -16.46
CA ALA A 48 4.84 -6.38 -16.60
C ALA A 48 3.64 -6.26 -15.64
N ALA A 49 3.86 -5.77 -14.42
CA ALA A 49 2.78 -5.52 -13.47
C ALA A 49 1.90 -4.35 -13.89
N VAL A 50 2.49 -3.22 -14.29
CA VAL A 50 1.81 -2.02 -14.80
C VAL A 50 0.88 -2.40 -15.96
N ASP A 51 1.42 -3.09 -16.97
CA ASP A 51 0.67 -3.49 -18.16
C ASP A 51 -0.52 -4.39 -17.81
N ALA A 52 -0.29 -5.37 -16.93
CA ALA A 52 -1.32 -6.32 -16.54
C ALA A 52 -2.43 -5.67 -15.71
N MET A 53 -2.07 -4.82 -14.74
CA MET A 53 -3.06 -4.07 -13.94
C MET A 53 -3.88 -3.14 -14.82
N ARG A 54 -3.23 -2.43 -15.75
CA ARG A 54 -3.92 -1.48 -16.64
C ARG A 54 -5.05 -2.14 -17.42
N VAL A 55 -4.79 -3.30 -18.03
CA VAL A 55 -5.78 -4.03 -18.81
C VAL A 55 -7.02 -4.38 -17.98
N VAL A 56 -6.84 -4.78 -16.71
CA VAL A 56 -7.96 -5.11 -15.84
C VAL A 56 -8.70 -3.86 -15.39
N LEU A 57 -7.95 -2.82 -15.01
CA LEU A 57 -8.47 -1.54 -14.53
C LEU A 57 -9.40 -0.84 -15.53
N ASP A 58 -9.12 -0.93 -16.83
CA ASP A 58 -9.98 -0.39 -17.90
C ASP A 58 -11.38 -1.04 -17.96
N THR A 59 -11.57 -2.19 -17.31
CA THR A 59 -12.85 -2.93 -17.29
C THR A 59 -13.65 -2.76 -16.00
N VAL A 60 -13.09 -2.05 -15.03
CA VAL A 60 -13.68 -1.84 -13.70
C VAL A 60 -14.76 -0.78 -13.78
N GLN A 61 -15.89 -1.04 -13.12
CA GLN A 61 -17.00 -0.09 -13.03
C GLN A 61 -16.71 1.01 -12.02
N MET A 62 -16.05 2.08 -12.47
CA MET A 62 -15.72 3.26 -11.67
C MET A 62 -15.31 4.46 -12.54
N ASP A 63 -15.41 5.65 -11.97
CA ASP A 63 -14.79 6.88 -12.47
C ASP A 63 -13.61 7.19 -11.54
N GLY A 64 -12.49 6.55 -11.83
CA GLY A 64 -11.27 6.65 -11.05
C GLY A 64 -10.36 7.76 -11.54
N VAL A 65 -9.69 8.44 -10.62
CA VAL A 65 -8.51 9.26 -10.91
C VAL A 65 -7.32 8.78 -10.12
N VAL A 66 -6.20 8.57 -10.81
CA VAL A 66 -4.93 8.23 -10.21
C VAL A 66 -4.39 9.46 -9.48
N VAL A 67 -4.37 9.41 -8.15
CA VAL A 67 -3.72 10.43 -7.30
C VAL A 67 -2.26 10.04 -7.06
N ILE A 68 -2.00 8.72 -6.97
CA ILE A 68 -0.66 8.16 -6.82
C ILE A 68 -0.50 7.04 -7.83
N GLY A 69 0.50 7.16 -8.70
CA GLY A 69 0.87 6.10 -9.62
C GLY A 69 2.36 6.11 -9.96
N GLU A 70 2.69 5.66 -11.18
CA GLU A 70 4.06 5.42 -11.64
C GLU A 70 4.90 6.69 -11.78
N GLY A 71 4.25 7.86 -11.80
CA GLY A 71 4.90 9.17 -11.87
C GLY A 71 4.06 10.20 -12.61
N GLU A 72 4.73 11.27 -13.02
CA GLU A 72 4.12 12.32 -13.83
C GLU A 72 3.88 11.85 -15.27
N LYS A 73 2.90 12.46 -15.94
CA LYS A 73 2.47 12.09 -17.30
C LYS A 73 3.60 12.04 -18.33
N ASP A 74 4.61 12.88 -18.18
CA ASP A 74 5.75 12.96 -19.10
C ASP A 74 6.78 11.84 -18.86
N GLU A 75 6.74 11.20 -17.68
CA GLU A 75 7.69 10.18 -17.23
C GLU A 75 7.07 8.77 -17.23
N ALA A 76 5.75 8.67 -17.06
CA ALA A 76 4.99 7.43 -17.01
C ALA A 76 3.94 7.36 -18.15
N PRO A 77 4.03 6.39 -19.08
CA PRO A 77 3.10 6.28 -20.21
C PRO A 77 1.69 5.83 -19.81
N MET A 78 1.55 5.15 -18.67
CA MET A 78 0.31 4.62 -18.12
C MET A 78 0.37 4.70 -16.59
N LEU A 79 -0.79 4.75 -15.94
CA LEU A 79 -0.94 4.90 -14.49
C LEU A 79 -0.24 6.15 -13.94
N TYR A 80 -0.28 7.26 -14.70
CA TYR A 80 0.33 8.52 -14.30
C TYR A 80 -0.61 9.35 -13.41
N ASN A 81 -0.04 10.27 -12.62
CA ASN A 81 -0.81 11.18 -11.76
C ASN A 81 -1.81 12.02 -12.57
N GLY A 82 -3.09 11.98 -12.18
CA GLY A 82 -4.21 12.63 -12.85
C GLY A 82 -4.86 11.81 -13.97
N GLU A 83 -4.38 10.60 -14.26
CA GLU A 83 -5.00 9.72 -15.25
C GLU A 83 -6.41 9.28 -14.83
N ARG A 84 -7.36 9.25 -15.77
CA ARG A 84 -8.69 8.70 -15.55
C ARG A 84 -8.74 7.21 -15.91
N ILE A 85 -9.27 6.39 -15.02
CA ILE A 85 -9.28 4.92 -15.13
C ILE A 85 -10.67 4.37 -14.77
N GLY A 86 -11.04 3.26 -15.39
CA GLY A 86 -12.35 2.62 -15.28
C GLY A 86 -13.24 2.97 -16.47
N ASP A 87 -14.46 2.44 -16.47
CA ASP A 87 -15.43 2.67 -17.56
C ASP A 87 -16.18 4.02 -17.45
N GLY A 88 -15.89 4.81 -16.43
CA GLY A 88 -16.49 6.12 -16.18
C GLY A 88 -17.86 6.08 -15.50
N SER A 89 -18.32 4.89 -15.10
CA SER A 89 -19.53 4.75 -14.27
C SER A 89 -19.28 5.13 -12.81
N ALA A 90 -20.32 5.44 -12.05
CA ALA A 90 -20.17 5.63 -10.61
C ALA A 90 -19.68 4.32 -9.93
N PRO A 91 -18.90 4.38 -8.84
CA PRO A 91 -18.59 5.57 -8.04
C PRO A 91 -17.39 6.40 -8.54
N GLU A 92 -17.37 7.70 -8.16
CA GLU A 92 -16.20 8.57 -8.33
C GLU A 92 -15.18 8.30 -7.21
N VAL A 93 -13.97 7.91 -7.59
CA VAL A 93 -12.93 7.48 -6.64
C VAL A 93 -11.57 8.08 -6.95
N ASP A 94 -10.76 8.25 -5.91
CA ASP A 94 -9.32 8.45 -6.01
C ASP A 94 -8.62 7.10 -5.91
N ILE A 95 -7.55 6.92 -6.68
CA ILE A 95 -6.78 5.69 -6.78
C ILE A 95 -5.33 5.97 -6.43
N ALA A 96 -4.77 5.11 -5.58
CA ALA A 96 -3.33 4.94 -5.46
C ALA A 96 -2.95 3.54 -5.95
N VAL A 97 -1.97 3.45 -6.83
CA VAL A 97 -1.43 2.19 -7.33
C VAL A 97 0.05 2.09 -7.04
N ASP A 98 0.48 0.90 -6.64
CA ASP A 98 1.89 0.47 -6.66
C ASP A 98 1.89 -0.93 -7.29
N PRO A 99 2.03 -0.99 -8.63
CA PRO A 99 1.89 -2.24 -9.36
C PRO A 99 2.85 -3.33 -8.92
N LEU A 100 4.07 -2.95 -8.55
CA LEU A 100 5.07 -3.84 -7.98
C LEU A 100 5.87 -3.18 -6.85
N GLU A 101 5.30 -3.24 -5.65
CA GLU A 101 6.00 -2.90 -4.42
C GLU A 101 7.19 -3.87 -4.25
N GLY A 102 8.39 -3.30 -4.16
CA GLY A 102 9.61 -4.09 -4.06
C GLY A 102 10.10 -4.67 -5.39
N THR A 103 10.14 -3.88 -6.47
CA THR A 103 10.77 -4.27 -7.76
C THR A 103 12.16 -4.90 -7.60
N THR A 104 12.98 -4.38 -6.67
CA THR A 104 14.30 -4.96 -6.34
C THR A 104 14.20 -6.32 -5.66
N LEU A 105 13.19 -6.52 -4.80
CA LEU A 105 12.93 -7.80 -4.16
C LEU A 105 12.55 -8.84 -5.22
N THR A 106 11.63 -8.49 -6.13
CA THR A 106 11.23 -9.34 -7.26
C THR A 106 12.42 -9.73 -8.13
N ALA A 107 13.21 -8.75 -8.59
CA ALA A 107 14.36 -9.01 -9.43
C ALA A 107 15.39 -9.95 -8.79
N LYS A 108 15.53 -9.89 -7.45
CA LYS A 108 16.45 -10.73 -6.68
C LYS A 108 15.85 -12.04 -6.16
N GLY A 109 14.55 -12.28 -6.38
CA GLY A 109 13.87 -13.45 -5.83
C GLY A 109 13.73 -13.42 -4.31
N MET A 110 13.67 -12.23 -3.71
CA MET A 110 13.54 -12.02 -2.27
C MET A 110 12.05 -11.98 -1.86
N PRO A 111 11.73 -12.35 -0.60
CA PRO A 111 10.36 -12.34 -0.12
C PRO A 111 9.80 -10.92 0.04
N SER A 112 8.48 -10.83 0.14
CA SER A 112 7.70 -9.63 0.52
C SER A 112 7.45 -8.59 -0.59
N ALA A 113 7.82 -8.87 -1.84
CA ALA A 113 7.30 -8.11 -2.98
C ALA A 113 5.80 -8.37 -3.15
N LEU A 114 5.04 -7.35 -3.55
CA LEU A 114 3.59 -7.43 -3.69
C LEU A 114 3.04 -6.43 -4.73
N SER A 115 1.77 -6.57 -5.09
CA SER A 115 1.06 -5.66 -5.99
C SER A 115 -0.07 -5.00 -5.21
N VAL A 116 -0.16 -3.66 -5.23
CA VAL A 116 -1.09 -2.89 -4.38
C VAL A 116 -1.97 -1.97 -5.20
N ILE A 117 -3.21 -1.86 -4.73
CA ILE A 117 -4.11 -0.78 -5.09
C ILE A 117 -4.91 -0.36 -3.87
N ALA A 118 -5.10 0.95 -3.71
CA ALA A 118 -5.96 1.55 -2.70
C ALA A 118 -6.94 2.53 -3.36
N LEU A 119 -8.18 2.53 -2.89
CA LEU A 119 -9.23 3.43 -3.36
C LEU A 119 -9.83 4.20 -2.19
N SER A 120 -10.23 5.44 -2.45
CA SER A 120 -11.01 6.26 -1.53
C SER A 120 -12.05 7.09 -2.28
N PRO A 121 -13.08 7.64 -1.60
CA PRO A 121 -13.96 8.62 -2.22
C PRO A 121 -13.15 9.78 -2.83
N ARG A 122 -13.64 10.30 -3.96
CA ARG A 122 -13.02 11.42 -4.67
C ARG A 122 -12.64 12.58 -3.74
N GLY A 123 -11.39 13.05 -3.85
CA GLY A 123 -10.83 14.17 -3.10
C GLY A 123 -10.46 13.88 -1.65
N THR A 124 -10.48 12.61 -1.22
CA THR A 124 -10.14 12.22 0.16
C THR A 124 -8.75 11.60 0.29
N MET A 125 -8.14 11.18 -0.82
CA MET A 125 -6.76 10.72 -0.82
C MET A 125 -5.79 11.90 -0.73
N PHE A 126 -4.75 11.76 0.10
CA PHE A 126 -3.73 12.79 0.22
C PHE A 126 -2.88 12.85 -1.05
N ASP A 127 -2.86 14.00 -1.72
CA ASP A 127 -1.93 14.28 -2.82
C ASP A 127 -0.62 14.82 -2.22
N PRO A 128 0.50 14.08 -2.31
CA PRO A 128 1.77 14.50 -1.72
C PRO A 128 2.49 15.60 -2.51
N GLY A 129 2.05 15.93 -3.73
CA GLY A 129 2.75 16.86 -4.61
C GLY A 129 4.24 16.50 -4.77
N PRO A 130 5.17 17.46 -4.60
CA PRO A 130 6.60 17.21 -4.82
C PRO A 130 7.31 16.50 -3.66
N CYS A 131 6.59 16.12 -2.58
CA CYS A 131 7.21 15.51 -1.41
C CYS A 131 7.61 14.05 -1.69
N VAL A 132 8.90 13.78 -1.81
CA VAL A 132 9.42 12.44 -2.16
C VAL A 132 9.58 11.48 -0.97
N TYR A 133 9.78 12.00 0.24
CA TYR A 133 9.98 11.20 1.45
C TYR A 133 9.06 11.64 2.59
N MET A 134 8.58 10.66 3.35
CA MET A 134 7.70 10.82 4.51
C MET A 134 8.25 10.01 5.69
N GLN A 135 8.25 10.61 6.88
CA GLN A 135 8.45 9.86 8.12
C GLN A 135 7.15 9.14 8.49
N LYS A 136 7.24 7.84 8.76
CA LYS A 136 6.11 6.94 9.01
C LYS A 136 6.24 6.35 10.41
N LEU A 137 5.11 6.23 11.09
CA LEU A 137 4.94 5.44 12.31
C LEU A 137 3.59 4.73 12.21
N ALA A 138 3.60 3.39 12.17
CA ALA A 138 2.40 2.59 12.06
C ALA A 138 2.41 1.44 13.07
N GLY A 139 1.22 1.00 13.49
CA GLY A 139 1.03 -0.06 14.47
C GLY A 139 -0.43 -0.49 14.53
N GLY A 140 -0.70 -1.58 15.25
CA GLY A 140 -2.03 -2.16 15.36
C GLY A 140 -3.06 -1.28 16.08
N PRO A 141 -4.37 -1.55 15.91
CA PRO A 141 -5.45 -0.80 16.55
C PRO A 141 -5.33 -0.69 18.08
N GLU A 142 -4.70 -1.67 18.73
CA GLU A 142 -4.50 -1.71 20.18
C GLU A 142 -3.50 -0.67 20.73
N VAL A 143 -2.66 -0.10 19.86
CA VAL A 143 -1.63 0.90 20.20
C VAL A 143 -1.74 2.18 19.36
N ALA A 144 -2.74 2.28 18.48
CA ALA A 144 -2.89 3.41 17.55
C ALA A 144 -2.96 4.77 18.26
N ASP A 145 -3.60 4.83 19.44
CA ASP A 145 -3.70 6.04 20.28
C ASP A 145 -2.35 6.47 20.90
N LEU A 146 -1.36 5.57 20.88
CA LEU A 146 -0.01 5.83 21.38
C LEU A 146 0.92 6.34 20.28
N LEU A 147 0.52 6.30 19.01
CA LEU A 147 1.41 6.66 17.90
C LEU A 147 1.43 8.18 17.72
N ASP A 148 2.62 8.76 17.93
CA ASP A 148 2.87 10.19 17.88
C ASP A 148 4.25 10.41 17.28
N LEU A 149 4.30 11.09 16.12
CA LEU A 149 5.55 11.34 15.40
C LEU A 149 6.47 12.36 16.10
N ASP A 150 5.90 13.23 16.94
CA ASP A 150 6.69 14.21 17.71
C ASP A 150 7.30 13.58 18.97
N ARG A 151 6.85 12.37 19.35
CA ARG A 151 7.39 11.63 20.48
C ARG A 151 8.66 10.85 20.08
N PRO A 152 9.72 10.88 20.91
CA PRO A 152 10.87 10.00 20.71
C PRO A 152 10.44 8.52 20.62
N ILE A 153 10.92 7.82 19.59
CA ILE A 153 10.51 6.41 19.34
C ILE A 153 10.75 5.49 20.53
N GLY A 154 11.79 5.73 21.34
CA GLY A 154 12.08 4.97 22.56
C GLY A 154 10.97 5.06 23.62
N GLU A 155 10.32 6.23 23.75
CA GLU A 155 9.17 6.39 24.66
C GLU A 155 7.93 5.66 24.14
N THR A 156 7.66 5.77 22.83
CA THR A 156 6.56 5.03 22.18
C THR A 156 6.71 3.52 22.37
N ILE A 157 7.94 3.00 22.24
CA ILE A 157 8.25 1.58 22.49
C ILE A 157 7.89 1.15 23.91
N GLY A 158 8.23 1.97 24.92
CA GLY A 158 7.89 1.68 26.32
C GLY A 158 6.37 1.63 26.55
N LEU A 159 5.64 2.59 25.98
CA LEU A 159 4.17 2.63 26.07
C LEU A 159 3.51 1.44 25.37
N VAL A 160 4.06 1.00 24.23
CA VAL A 160 3.59 -0.20 23.51
C VAL A 160 3.81 -1.46 24.34
N ALA A 161 5.00 -1.61 24.96
CA ALA A 161 5.30 -2.74 25.83
C ALA A 161 4.34 -2.81 27.04
N GLU A 162 4.09 -1.66 27.69
CA GLU A 162 3.15 -1.54 28.81
C GLU A 162 1.73 -1.91 28.38
N ARG A 163 1.25 -1.36 27.25
CA ARG A 163 -0.10 -1.62 26.72
C ARG A 163 -0.33 -3.08 26.37
N LYS A 164 0.70 -3.75 25.83
CA LYS A 164 0.64 -5.16 25.43
C LYS A 164 0.95 -6.12 26.59
N GLU A 165 1.33 -5.59 27.76
CA GLU A 165 1.76 -6.38 28.93
C GLU A 165 2.91 -7.36 28.61
N ILE A 166 3.85 -6.92 27.77
CA ILE A 166 5.03 -7.70 27.36
C ILE A 166 6.32 -7.03 27.81
N ASP A 167 7.42 -7.78 27.79
CA ASP A 167 8.75 -7.20 28.00
C ASP A 167 9.11 -6.29 26.83
N VAL A 168 9.79 -5.17 27.08
CA VAL A 168 10.25 -4.27 26.01
C VAL A 168 11.12 -4.98 24.97
N ARG A 169 11.83 -6.04 25.38
CA ARG A 169 12.64 -6.91 24.51
C ARG A 169 11.82 -7.74 23.54
N ASP A 170 10.52 -7.90 23.80
CA ASP A 170 9.60 -8.58 22.91
C ASP A 170 8.97 -7.63 21.88
N VAL A 171 9.04 -6.31 22.08
CA VAL A 171 8.61 -5.34 21.07
C VAL A 171 9.51 -5.43 19.83
N MET A 172 8.91 -5.56 18.65
CA MET A 172 9.60 -5.60 17.37
C MET A 172 9.21 -4.41 16.48
N VAL A 173 10.21 -3.63 16.09
CA VAL A 173 10.08 -2.51 15.16
C VAL A 173 10.68 -2.88 13.81
N VAL A 174 9.89 -2.80 12.74
CA VAL A 174 10.39 -2.94 11.36
C VAL A 174 10.88 -1.59 10.84
N VAL A 175 12.06 -1.58 10.22
CA VAL A 175 12.74 -0.36 9.73
C VAL A 175 13.44 -0.66 8.40
N LEU A 176 13.35 0.26 7.42
CA LEU A 176 14.15 0.17 6.19
C LEU A 176 15.65 0.27 6.51
N ASP A 177 16.45 -0.65 5.99
CA ASP A 177 17.90 -0.66 6.14
C ASP A 177 18.54 0.41 5.24
N ARG A 178 18.71 1.61 5.80
CA ARG A 178 19.24 2.78 5.11
C ARG A 178 20.10 3.59 6.09
N PRO A 179 21.21 4.20 5.62
CA PRO A 179 22.07 5.02 6.49
C PRO A 179 21.33 6.14 7.24
N ARG A 180 20.28 6.70 6.62
CA ARG A 180 19.42 7.72 7.24
C ARG A 180 18.67 7.25 8.49
N HIS A 181 18.63 5.94 8.78
CA HIS A 181 17.97 5.36 9.95
C HIS A 181 18.94 4.87 11.02
N ASP A 182 20.26 4.98 10.83
CA ASP A 182 21.26 4.43 11.77
C ASP A 182 21.06 4.96 13.20
N GLU A 183 20.81 6.25 13.34
CA GLU A 183 20.55 6.87 14.64
C GLU A 183 19.24 6.36 15.27
N GLY A 184 18.16 6.31 14.50
CA GLY A 184 16.88 5.81 15.00
C GLY A 184 16.92 4.32 15.38
N ILE A 185 17.59 3.50 14.58
CA ILE A 185 17.85 2.08 14.88
C ILE A 185 18.60 1.94 16.20
N ARG A 186 19.61 2.81 16.44
CA ARG A 186 20.33 2.85 17.71
C ARG A 186 19.40 3.23 18.86
N THR A 187 18.58 4.26 18.73
CA THR A 187 17.60 4.66 19.76
C THR A 187 16.60 3.53 20.08
N ILE A 188 16.10 2.81 19.08
CA ILE A 188 15.20 1.65 19.28
C ILE A 188 15.90 0.55 20.10
N ARG A 189 17.16 0.24 19.76
CA ARG A 189 17.95 -0.77 20.47
C ARG A 189 18.32 -0.34 21.89
N GLU A 190 18.64 0.94 22.10
CA GLU A 190 18.91 1.51 23.43
C GLU A 190 17.67 1.47 24.34
N ALA A 191 16.46 1.61 23.76
CA ALA A 191 15.20 1.42 24.47
C ALA A 191 14.89 -0.06 24.83
N GLY A 192 15.66 -1.01 24.27
CA GLY A 192 15.57 -2.43 24.57
C GLY A 192 14.75 -3.27 23.58
N ALA A 193 14.12 -2.65 22.58
CA ALA A 193 13.34 -3.35 21.55
C ALA A 193 14.20 -4.00 20.47
N ARG A 194 13.58 -4.92 19.71
CA ARG A 194 14.19 -5.60 18.57
C ARG A 194 13.91 -4.83 17.28
N VAL A 195 14.87 -4.84 16.36
CA VAL A 195 14.73 -4.23 15.04
C VAL A 195 14.74 -5.31 13.97
N ARG A 196 13.69 -5.35 13.14
CA ARG A 196 13.65 -6.12 11.89
C ARG A 196 14.02 -5.21 10.74
N LEU A 197 15.20 -5.41 10.17
CA LEU A 197 15.64 -4.66 9.00
C LEU A 197 15.06 -5.26 7.72
N ILE A 198 14.58 -4.39 6.84
CA ILE A 198 14.10 -4.74 5.49
C ILE A 198 14.83 -3.90 4.45
N SER A 199 15.16 -4.48 3.29
CA SER A 199 15.84 -3.71 2.25
C SER A 199 14.87 -2.80 1.51
N ASP A 200 13.65 -3.24 1.24
CA ASP A 200 12.65 -2.51 0.49
C ASP A 200 11.26 -2.91 1.00
N GLY A 201 10.23 -2.18 0.60
CA GLY A 201 8.84 -2.53 0.86
C GLY A 201 8.33 -2.11 2.23
N ASP A 202 8.10 -0.81 2.41
CA ASP A 202 7.52 -0.29 3.65
C ASP A 202 5.98 -0.27 3.67
N VAL A 203 5.30 -0.53 2.54
CA VAL A 203 3.85 -0.81 2.51
C VAL A 203 3.57 -2.15 3.17
N SER A 204 4.21 -3.24 2.71
CA SER A 204 4.12 -4.56 3.36
C SER A 204 4.48 -4.51 4.85
N ALA A 205 5.49 -3.70 5.20
CA ALA A 205 5.91 -3.49 6.58
C ALA A 205 4.86 -2.79 7.44
N ALA A 206 4.19 -1.77 6.90
CA ALA A 206 3.07 -1.08 7.57
C ALA A 206 1.90 -2.03 7.78
N MET A 207 1.54 -2.81 6.76
CA MET A 207 0.49 -3.83 6.86
C MET A 207 0.82 -4.87 7.93
N LEU A 208 2.08 -5.33 8.01
CA LEU A 208 2.52 -6.25 9.06
C LEU A 208 2.35 -5.64 10.45
N ALA A 209 2.76 -4.38 10.66
CA ALA A 209 2.63 -3.70 11.95
C ALA A 209 1.17 -3.43 12.35
N ALA A 210 0.29 -3.20 11.38
CA ALA A 210 -1.14 -2.94 11.61
C ALA A 210 -1.98 -4.23 11.76
N SER A 211 -1.44 -5.38 11.35
CA SER A 211 -2.15 -6.66 11.36
C SER A 211 -2.10 -7.34 12.72
N ARG A 212 -3.16 -8.09 13.04
CA ARG A 212 -3.19 -8.98 14.22
C ARG A 212 -2.30 -10.20 13.97
N ASP A 213 -1.83 -10.80 15.06
CA ASP A 213 -1.08 -12.06 15.06
C ASP A 213 0.22 -12.04 14.23
N THR A 214 0.82 -10.86 14.04
CA THR A 214 2.15 -10.73 13.43
C THR A 214 3.21 -10.53 14.51
N PRO A 215 4.48 -10.87 14.23
CA PRO A 215 5.57 -10.62 15.17
C PRO A 215 6.07 -9.16 15.16
N VAL A 216 5.42 -8.25 14.42
CA VAL A 216 5.84 -6.85 14.24
C VAL A 216 4.84 -5.96 14.96
N ASP A 217 5.32 -5.14 15.89
CA ASP A 217 4.47 -4.23 16.65
C ASP A 217 4.38 -2.84 16.04
N LEU A 218 5.48 -2.39 15.42
CA LEU A 218 5.61 -1.05 14.87
C LEU A 218 6.38 -1.06 13.55
N LEU A 219 5.98 -0.22 12.60
CA LEU A 219 6.83 0.31 11.54
C LEU A 219 7.31 1.70 11.98
N TRP A 220 8.60 1.98 11.83
CA TRP A 220 9.14 3.33 12.03
C TRP A 220 10.24 3.66 11.02
N GLY A 221 10.25 4.89 10.52
CA GLY A 221 11.35 5.42 9.72
C GLY A 221 10.90 6.32 8.58
N ILE A 222 11.82 6.66 7.69
CA ILE A 222 11.59 7.53 6.53
C ILE A 222 11.60 6.68 5.25
N GLY A 223 10.50 6.71 4.52
CA GLY A 223 10.31 6.02 3.24
C GLY A 223 9.59 6.90 2.23
N GLY A 224 9.22 6.34 1.08
CA GLY A 224 8.56 7.10 0.02
C GLY A 224 7.20 7.63 0.46
N THR A 225 6.88 8.87 0.10
CA THR A 225 5.58 9.48 0.43
C THR A 225 4.41 8.76 -0.25
N PRO A 226 4.46 8.41 -1.56
CA PRO A 226 3.41 7.65 -2.23
C PRO A 226 3.00 6.38 -1.49
N GLU A 227 3.99 5.58 -1.09
CA GLU A 227 3.81 4.35 -0.34
C GLU A 227 3.26 4.60 1.07
N GLY A 228 3.55 5.78 1.65
CA GLY A 228 2.98 6.20 2.93
C GLY A 228 1.49 6.47 2.85
N VAL A 229 1.02 7.05 1.74
CA VAL A 229 -0.41 7.29 1.51
C VAL A 229 -1.14 5.99 1.19
N ILE A 230 -0.54 5.08 0.41
CA ILE A 230 -1.12 3.75 0.13
C ILE A 230 -1.30 2.95 1.43
N ALA A 231 -0.36 3.06 2.36
CA ALA A 231 -0.39 2.35 3.63
C ALA A 231 -1.40 2.90 4.64
N ALA A 232 -1.88 4.14 4.48
CA ALA A 232 -2.80 4.83 5.40
C ALA A 232 -4.26 4.58 5.04
#